data_AF-A0A1M7TEL1-F1
#
_entry.id   AF-A0A1M7TEL1-F1
#
_cell.length_a   1.000
_cell.length_b   1.000
_cell.length_c   1.000
_cell.angle_alpha   90.00
_cell.angle_beta   90.00
_cell.angle_gamma   90.00
#
_symmetry.space_group_name_H-M   'P 1'
#
loop_
_entity.id
_entity.type
_entity.pdbx_description
1 polymer ?
#
loop_
_entity_poly.entity_id
_entity_poly.type
_entity_poly.pdbx_seq_one_letter_code
_entity_poly.pdbx_strand_id
1 'polypeptide(L)'
;MPMSEDELLAAVREIAESLKSDLSGSIAKLDEKCSALADSVAKMKADAIVSSSMGMQDDMRRGKLKADDDRRDPDNYAQDGRAGPMLTAADAVDPAAFAVLASTVADMKMRSLRTSVDRNAVADLQAKADAVMRVHGDRAEPAMPGESVVDYSIRLARKMQPYSKTWKGVDLQLIAADQKALGIALDQIRHDAYAAGESVEGMKPFMHREIVEHGPGGHKVTRFIGRGSMFKQMTRPTRNVSYIGTRASQQIR
;
A
#
# COMPACT_ATOMS: atom_id res chain seq x y z
N MET A 1 -7.74 -14.48 -53.25
CA MET A 1 -7.51 -15.92 -52.99
C MET A 1 -7.47 -16.09 -51.48
N PRO A 2 -8.35 -16.90 -50.86
CA PRO A 2 -8.21 -17.21 -49.45
C PRO A 2 -6.91 -18.01 -49.24
N MET A 3 -6.09 -17.61 -48.26
CA MET A 3 -4.85 -18.34 -47.93
C MET A 3 -5.20 -19.80 -47.58
N SER A 4 -4.40 -20.73 -48.10
CA SER A 4 -4.57 -22.15 -47.80
C SER A 4 -4.24 -22.43 -46.33
N GLU A 5 -4.81 -23.50 -45.78
CA GLU A 5 -4.66 -23.87 -44.37
C GLU A 5 -3.19 -24.11 -43.98
N ASP A 6 -2.39 -24.63 -44.92
CA ASP A 6 -0.96 -24.85 -44.75
C ASP A 6 -0.15 -23.54 -44.72
N GLU A 7 -0.53 -22.52 -45.51
CA GLU A 7 0.09 -21.20 -45.48
C GLU A 7 -0.22 -20.45 -44.17
N LEU A 8 -1.43 -20.61 -43.64
CA LEU A 8 -1.80 -20.05 -42.33
C LEU A 8 -1.01 -20.69 -41.19
N LEU A 9 -0.83 -22.02 -41.21
CA LEU A 9 -0.02 -22.74 -40.22
C LEU A 9 1.46 -22.36 -40.27
N ALA A 10 2.00 -22.15 -41.48
CA ALA A 10 3.37 -21.67 -41.66
C ALA A 10 3.55 -20.25 -41.07
N ALA A 11 2.63 -19.33 -41.36
CA ALA A 11 2.65 -17.97 -40.82
C ALA A 11 2.53 -17.95 -39.29
N VAL A 12 1.68 -18.79 -38.71
CA VAL A 12 1.52 -18.90 -37.24
C VAL A 12 2.81 -19.43 -36.58
N ARG A 13 3.50 -20.38 -37.21
CA ARG A 13 4.79 -20.89 -36.71
C ARG A 13 5.88 -19.82 -36.73
N GLU A 14 5.95 -19.05 -37.82
CA GLU A 14 6.91 -17.94 -37.94
C GLU A 14 6.66 -16.86 -36.87
N ILE A 15 5.39 -16.50 -36.65
CA ILE A 15 4.99 -15.57 -35.57
C ILE A 15 5.37 -16.14 -34.19
N ALA A 16 5.14 -17.43 -33.96
CA ALA A 16 5.50 -18.06 -32.69
C ALA A 16 7.01 -18.09 -32.45
N GLU A 17 7.82 -18.31 -33.47
CA GLU A 17 9.29 -18.26 -33.39
C GLU A 17 9.81 -16.84 -33.15
N SER A 18 9.24 -15.84 -33.84
CA SER A 18 9.53 -14.42 -33.59
C SER A 18 9.21 -14.03 -32.15
N LEU A 19 8.01 -14.37 -31.66
CA LEU A 19 7.60 -14.08 -30.28
C LEU A 19 8.51 -14.77 -29.25
N LYS A 20 8.94 -16.00 -29.51
CA LYS A 20 9.88 -16.72 -28.65
C LYS A 20 11.25 -16.04 -28.60
N SER A 21 11.73 -15.53 -29.73
CA SER A 21 12.97 -14.76 -29.82
C SER A 21 12.87 -13.41 -29.08
N ASP A 22 11.75 -12.70 -29.23
CA ASP A 22 11.52 -11.42 -28.56
C ASP A 22 11.40 -11.59 -27.03
N LEU A 23 10.75 -12.68 -26.59
CA LEU A 23 10.64 -13.03 -25.18
C LEU A 23 12.00 -13.40 -24.59
N SER A 24 12.81 -14.23 -25.27
CA SER A 24 14.14 -14.58 -24.77
C SER A 24 15.07 -13.36 -24.71
N GLY A 25 15.01 -12.47 -25.70
CA GLY A 25 15.73 -11.20 -25.68
C GLY A 25 15.28 -10.25 -24.58
N SER A 26 13.98 -10.24 -24.25
CA SER A 26 13.44 -9.45 -23.14
C SER A 26 13.83 -10.00 -21.77
N ILE A 27 13.85 -11.32 -21.62
CA ILE A 27 14.32 -11.99 -20.40
C ILE A 27 15.80 -11.70 -20.17
N ALA A 28 16.65 -11.81 -21.19
CA ALA A 28 18.07 -11.48 -21.08
C ALA A 28 18.32 -10.02 -20.62
N LYS A 29 17.57 -9.07 -21.20
CA LYS A 29 17.62 -7.65 -20.79
C LYS A 29 17.13 -7.42 -19.35
N LEU A 30 16.19 -8.23 -18.87
CA LEU A 30 15.72 -8.16 -17.49
C LEU A 30 16.77 -8.73 -16.53
N ASP A 31 17.42 -9.84 -16.89
CA ASP A 31 18.51 -10.43 -16.09
C ASP A 31 19.69 -9.47 -15.93
N GLU A 32 20.10 -8.79 -17.01
CA GLU A 32 21.14 -7.73 -16.95
C GLU A 32 20.75 -6.56 -16.04
N LYS A 33 19.48 -6.14 -16.06
CA LYS A 33 18.99 -5.08 -15.16
C LYS A 33 18.91 -5.54 -13.72
N CYS A 34 18.51 -6.78 -13.48
CA CYS A 34 18.43 -7.37 -12.14
C CYS A 34 19.83 -7.54 -11.53
N SER A 35 20.83 -7.98 -12.30
CA SER A 35 22.21 -8.07 -11.83
C SER A 35 22.82 -6.69 -11.54
N ALA A 36 22.61 -5.71 -12.43
CA ALA A 36 23.06 -4.34 -12.20
C ALA A 36 22.40 -3.70 -10.95
N LEU A 37 21.12 -3.99 -10.71
CA LEU A 37 20.43 -3.56 -9.49
C LEU A 37 21.01 -4.23 -8.24
N ALA A 38 21.30 -5.54 -8.30
CA ALA A 38 21.92 -6.27 -7.19
C ALA A 38 23.29 -5.68 -6.82
N ASP A 39 24.13 -5.36 -7.81
CA ASP A 39 25.42 -4.71 -7.60
C ASP A 39 25.28 -3.29 -7.02
N SER A 40 24.28 -2.53 -7.49
CA SER A 40 24.00 -1.19 -6.95
C SER A 40 23.57 -1.23 -5.49
N VAL A 41 22.76 -2.23 -5.10
CA VAL A 41 22.30 -2.43 -3.71
C VAL A 41 23.44 -2.93 -2.83
N ALA A 42 24.30 -3.81 -3.34
CA ALA A 42 25.50 -4.25 -2.62
C ALA A 42 26.45 -3.08 -2.34
N LYS A 43 26.67 -2.20 -3.33
CA LYS A 43 27.49 -1.00 -3.18
C LYS A 43 26.88 0.00 -2.19
N MET A 44 25.57 0.27 -2.30
CA MET A 44 24.87 1.15 -1.34
C MET A 44 24.93 0.62 0.10
N LYS A 45 24.82 -0.70 0.30
CA LYS A 45 24.99 -1.31 1.63
C LYS A 45 26.42 -1.19 2.14
N ALA A 46 27.43 -1.36 1.29
CA ALA A 46 28.83 -1.17 1.67
C ALA A 46 29.12 0.30 2.07
N ASP A 47 28.63 1.27 1.28
CA ASP A 47 28.83 2.70 1.55
C ASP A 47 28.08 3.17 2.83
N ALA A 48 26.92 2.59 3.12
CA ALA A 48 26.18 2.83 4.37
C ALA A 48 26.89 2.27 5.62
N ILE A 49 27.61 1.15 5.50
CA ILE A 49 28.39 0.56 6.58
C ILE A 49 29.68 1.38 6.84
N VAL A 50 30.32 1.88 5.77
CA VAL A 50 31.53 2.73 5.90
C VAL A 50 31.20 4.08 6.55
N SER A 51 30.11 4.73 6.16
CA SER A 51 29.67 6.00 6.78
C SER A 51 29.25 5.83 8.24
N SER A 52 28.62 4.71 8.59
CA SER A 52 28.25 4.39 9.99
C SER A 52 29.46 4.08 10.88
N SER A 53 30.53 3.49 10.33
CA SER A 53 31.74 3.17 11.10
C SER A 53 32.69 4.36 11.30
N MET A 54 32.75 5.32 10.36
CA MET A 54 33.50 6.57 10.55
C MET A 54 32.83 7.53 11.54
N GLY A 55 31.49 7.65 11.52
CA GLY A 55 30.77 8.54 12.44
C GLY A 55 30.86 8.12 13.92
N MET A 56 31.03 6.82 14.19
CA MET A 56 31.07 6.28 15.55
C MET A 56 32.49 6.31 16.17
N GLN A 57 33.54 6.41 15.37
CA GLN A 57 34.93 6.48 15.87
C GLN A 57 35.37 7.90 16.25
N ASP A 58 34.83 8.94 15.61
CA ASP A 58 35.19 10.34 15.94
C ASP A 58 34.61 10.82 17.27
N ASP A 59 33.39 10.39 17.64
CA ASP A 59 32.80 10.71 18.95
C ASP A 59 33.51 9.98 20.12
N MET A 60 34.09 8.81 19.87
CA MET A 60 34.89 8.06 20.87
C MET A 60 36.33 8.59 21.03
N ARG A 61 36.92 9.22 20.01
CA ARG A 61 38.27 9.81 20.11
C ARG A 61 38.29 11.18 20.79
N ARG A 62 37.18 11.94 20.73
CA ARG A 62 37.10 13.25 21.42
C ARG A 62 36.91 13.12 22.94
N GLY A 63 36.42 11.98 23.43
CA GLY A 63 36.26 11.69 24.86
C GLY A 63 37.49 11.09 25.57
N LYS A 64 38.52 10.64 24.84
CA LYS A 64 39.68 9.91 25.41
C LYS A 64 40.98 10.71 25.55
N LEU A 65 40.99 12.03 25.29
CA LEU A 65 42.17 12.89 25.42
C LEU A 65 42.23 13.71 26.73
N LYS A 66 41.51 13.29 27.78
CA LYS A 66 41.59 13.90 29.13
C LYS A 66 41.57 12.84 30.26
N ALA A 67 42.27 11.73 30.09
CA ALA A 67 42.28 10.65 31.07
C ALA A 67 43.68 10.09 31.37
N ASP A 68 44.74 10.90 31.23
CA ASP A 68 46.09 10.51 31.62
C ASP A 68 46.85 11.71 32.20
N ASP A 69 46.53 12.08 33.45
CA ASP A 69 47.51 12.56 34.45
C ASP A 69 46.79 12.78 35.79
N ASP A 70 46.74 11.77 36.64
CA ASP A 70 46.54 11.95 38.09
C ASP A 70 46.75 10.61 38.81
N ARG A 71 48.01 10.31 39.14
CA ARG A 71 48.31 9.45 40.29
C ARG A 71 47.96 10.26 41.54
N ARG A 72 46.68 10.26 41.91
CA ARG A 72 46.15 11.02 43.05
C ARG A 72 45.92 10.08 44.25
N ASP A 73 46.60 10.41 45.35
CA ASP A 73 46.53 9.73 46.65
C ASP A 73 45.08 9.52 47.15
N PRO A 74 44.79 8.45 47.91
CA PRO A 74 43.43 8.14 48.37
C PRO A 74 42.91 9.05 49.50
N ASP A 75 43.74 9.93 50.08
CA ASP A 75 43.43 10.61 51.34
C ASP A 75 42.87 12.04 51.20
N ASN A 76 42.56 12.50 49.97
CA ASN A 76 42.10 13.88 49.74
C ASN A 76 40.67 14.00 49.20
N TYR A 77 39.71 13.32 49.82
CA TYR A 77 38.27 13.41 49.50
C TYR A 77 37.44 14.29 50.46
N ALA A 78 38.07 15.22 51.19
CA ALA A 78 37.35 16.05 52.15
C ALA A 78 37.15 17.53 51.74
N GLN A 79 37.66 17.98 50.59
CA GLN A 79 37.73 19.44 50.34
C GLN A 79 37.26 19.97 48.98
N ASP A 80 36.78 19.12 48.07
CA ASP A 80 36.13 19.58 46.85
C ASP A 80 34.63 19.33 46.96
N GLY A 81 33.86 20.39 47.29
CA GLY A 81 32.41 20.41 47.46
C GLY A 81 31.59 20.13 46.20
N ARG A 82 31.98 19.12 45.41
CA ARG A 82 31.17 18.53 44.34
C ARG A 82 30.78 17.11 44.75
N ALA A 83 30.04 17.01 45.83
CA ALA A 83 29.17 15.87 46.05
C ALA A 83 28.11 15.90 44.93
N GLY A 84 28.44 15.38 43.75
CA GLY A 84 27.43 14.88 42.84
C GLY A 84 26.60 13.86 43.59
N PRO A 85 25.27 13.82 43.41
CA PRO A 85 24.42 12.89 44.15
C PRO A 85 24.98 11.48 43.95
N MET A 86 25.29 10.78 45.04
CA MET A 86 25.57 9.35 45.01
C MET A 86 24.39 8.71 44.28
N LEU A 87 24.62 8.20 43.07
CA LEU A 87 23.66 7.36 42.37
C LEU A 87 23.39 6.18 43.30
N THR A 88 22.26 6.23 43.97
CA THR A 88 21.87 5.15 44.88
C THR A 88 21.44 3.96 44.03
N ALA A 89 21.41 2.74 44.58
CA ALA A 89 20.90 1.58 43.85
C ALA A 89 19.43 1.77 43.38
N ALA A 90 18.72 2.79 43.86
CA ALA A 90 17.40 3.21 43.38
C ALA A 90 17.44 4.01 42.05
N ASP A 91 18.58 4.60 41.68
CA ASP A 91 18.80 5.30 40.41
C ASP A 91 19.37 4.37 39.31
N ALA A 92 19.69 3.12 39.67
CA ALA A 92 20.13 2.11 38.71
C ALA A 92 18.93 1.66 37.86
N VAL A 93 18.81 2.22 36.66
CA VAL A 93 17.87 1.71 35.65
C VAL A 93 18.27 0.28 35.31
N ASP A 94 17.32 -0.66 35.43
CA ASP A 94 17.54 -2.04 35.01
C ASP A 94 18.07 -2.04 33.56
N PRO A 95 19.29 -2.58 33.31
CA PRO A 95 19.89 -2.56 31.97
C PRO A 95 19.01 -3.26 30.93
N ALA A 96 18.18 -4.24 31.31
CA ALA A 96 17.23 -4.87 30.41
C ALA A 96 16.08 -3.92 30.03
N ALA A 97 15.52 -3.19 31.00
CA ALA A 97 14.49 -2.19 30.76
C ALA A 97 15.02 -1.02 29.93
N PHE A 98 16.27 -0.59 30.19
CA PHE A 98 16.93 0.44 29.40
C PHE A 98 17.18 -0.01 27.96
N ALA A 99 17.55 -1.27 27.73
CA ALA A 99 17.73 -1.81 26.38
C ALA A 99 16.43 -1.80 25.57
N VAL A 100 15.31 -2.20 26.18
CA VAL A 100 13.97 -2.13 25.56
C VAL A 100 13.55 -0.68 25.31
N LEU A 101 13.83 0.23 26.24
CA LEU A 101 13.55 1.65 26.04
C LEU A 101 14.41 2.23 24.92
N ALA A 102 15.69 1.87 24.84
CA ALA A 102 16.58 2.30 23.78
C ALA A 102 16.13 1.80 22.40
N SER A 103 15.68 0.54 22.30
CA SER A 103 15.15 -0.01 21.04
C SER A 103 13.86 0.67 20.62
N THR A 104 12.93 0.91 21.55
CA THR A 104 11.68 1.62 21.24
C THR A 104 11.92 3.08 20.85
N VAL A 105 12.88 3.77 21.49
CA VAL A 105 13.27 5.15 21.11
C VAL A 105 13.94 5.17 19.74
N ALA A 106 14.80 4.19 19.42
CA ALA A 106 15.38 4.05 18.09
C ALA A 106 14.30 3.83 17.03
N ASP A 107 13.35 2.93 17.28
CA ASP A 107 12.20 2.68 16.40
C ASP A 107 11.33 3.93 16.22
N MET A 108 11.06 4.68 17.30
CA MET A 108 10.31 5.94 17.23
C MET A 108 11.04 6.99 16.39
N LYS A 109 12.36 7.12 16.57
CA LYS A 109 13.17 8.04 15.75
C LYS A 109 13.12 7.66 14.28
N MET A 110 13.26 6.37 13.95
CA MET A 110 13.15 5.86 12.58
C MET A 110 11.76 6.10 11.99
N ARG A 111 10.67 5.86 12.73
CA ARG A 111 9.30 6.15 12.28
C ARG A 111 9.03 7.64 12.11
N SER A 112 9.64 8.48 12.94
CA SER A 112 9.53 9.95 12.82
C SER A 112 10.25 10.47 11.57
N LEU A 113 11.37 9.84 11.20
CA LEU A 113 12.16 10.15 10.02
C LEU A 113 11.73 9.25 8.86
N ARG A 114 10.55 9.52 8.29
CA ARG A 114 10.07 8.73 7.14
C ARG A 114 11.02 8.83 5.95
N THR A 115 11.48 7.67 5.50
CA THR A 115 12.23 7.54 4.24
C THR A 115 11.37 8.03 3.06
N SER A 116 11.99 8.40 1.94
CA SER A 116 11.24 8.82 0.74
C SER A 116 10.31 7.73 0.21
N VAL A 117 10.72 6.46 0.36
CA VAL A 117 9.93 5.28 -0.06
C VAL A 117 8.65 5.15 0.76
N ASP A 118 8.74 5.28 2.09
CA ASP A 118 7.56 5.21 2.97
C ASP A 118 6.59 6.38 2.71
N ARG A 119 7.12 7.56 2.38
CA ARG A 119 6.29 8.73 2.03
C ARG A 119 5.48 8.48 0.75
N ASN A 120 6.10 7.90 -0.28
CA ASN A 120 5.41 7.56 -1.52
C ASN A 120 4.34 6.48 -1.29
N ALA A 121 4.66 5.43 -0.51
CA ALA A 121 3.70 4.38 -0.18
C ALA A 121 2.47 4.91 0.58
N VAL A 122 2.67 5.84 1.53
CA VAL A 122 1.58 6.51 2.25
C VAL A 122 0.75 7.38 1.31
N ALA A 123 1.39 8.12 0.40
CA ALA A 123 0.69 8.95 -0.57
C ALA A 123 -0.17 8.10 -1.53
N ASP A 124 0.35 6.96 -2.00
CA ASP A 124 -0.39 6.03 -2.84
C ASP A 124 -1.60 5.43 -2.11
N LEU A 125 -1.42 5.02 -0.84
CA LEU A 125 -2.52 4.53 -0.01
C LEU A 125 -3.59 5.60 0.22
N GLN A 126 -3.17 6.83 0.47
CA GLN A 126 -4.08 7.96 0.66
C GLN A 126 -4.86 8.24 -0.63
N ALA A 127 -4.20 8.28 -1.79
CA ALA A 127 -4.85 8.50 -3.08
C ALA A 127 -5.88 7.42 -3.41
N LYS A 128 -5.56 6.15 -3.15
CA LYS A 128 -6.49 5.02 -3.31
C LYS A 128 -7.69 5.13 -2.39
N ALA A 129 -7.49 5.51 -1.13
CA ALA A 129 -8.58 5.68 -0.17
C ALA A 129 -9.45 6.91 -0.51
N ASP A 130 -8.83 8.04 -0.91
CA ASP A 130 -9.55 9.25 -1.32
C ASP A 130 -10.48 8.97 -2.51
N ALA A 131 -10.03 8.19 -3.49
CA ALA A 131 -10.85 7.82 -4.64
C ALA A 131 -12.17 7.14 -4.23
N VAL A 132 -12.13 6.26 -3.23
CA VAL A 132 -13.31 5.53 -2.73
C VAL A 132 -14.14 6.40 -1.78
N MET A 133 -13.50 7.09 -0.85
CA MET A 133 -14.15 7.91 0.18
C MET A 133 -14.93 9.08 -0.43
N ARG A 134 -14.47 9.63 -1.55
CA ARG A 134 -15.18 10.70 -2.28
C ARG A 134 -16.58 10.28 -2.73
N VAL A 135 -16.81 8.99 -3.02
CA VAL A 135 -18.15 8.48 -3.40
C VAL A 135 -19.13 8.58 -2.24
N HIS A 136 -18.62 8.53 -1.00
CA HIS A 136 -19.39 8.67 0.24
C HIS A 136 -19.38 10.09 0.80
N GLY A 137 -18.78 11.06 0.09
CA GLY A 137 -18.68 12.45 0.53
C GLY A 137 -17.66 12.70 1.64
N ASP A 138 -16.77 11.74 1.90
CA ASP A 138 -15.72 11.84 2.92
C ASP A 138 -14.31 11.89 2.25
N ARG A 139 -13.27 12.10 3.05
CA ARG A 139 -11.87 12.19 2.62
C ARG A 139 -10.98 11.28 3.47
N ALA A 140 -9.94 10.72 2.85
CA ALA A 140 -8.87 10.03 3.54
C ALA A 140 -8.07 11.03 4.40
N GLU A 141 -7.97 10.72 5.69
CA GLU A 141 -7.18 11.52 6.63
C GLU A 141 -5.69 11.38 6.33
N PRO A 142 -4.89 12.44 6.55
CA PRO A 142 -3.44 12.34 6.43
C PRO A 142 -2.88 11.36 7.48
N ALA A 143 -1.72 10.78 7.17
CA ALA A 143 -1.02 9.91 8.10
C ALA A 143 -0.49 10.69 9.32
N MET A 144 -0.58 10.10 10.50
CA MET A 144 -0.11 10.72 11.74
C MET A 144 1.42 10.64 11.87
N PRO A 145 2.06 11.59 12.57
CA PRO A 145 3.49 11.50 12.86
C PRO A 145 3.83 10.20 13.59
N GLY A 146 4.82 9.45 13.10
CA GLY A 146 5.24 8.17 13.69
C GLY A 146 4.34 6.97 13.40
N GLU A 147 3.23 7.14 12.68
CA GLU A 147 2.37 6.04 12.24
C GLU A 147 3.10 5.19 11.18
N SER A 148 3.01 3.86 11.30
CA SER A 148 3.56 2.95 10.29
C SER A 148 2.66 2.89 9.06
N VAL A 149 3.19 2.43 7.92
CA VAL A 149 2.41 2.28 6.67
C VAL A 149 1.25 1.29 6.87
N VAL A 150 1.49 0.21 7.62
CA VAL A 150 0.50 -0.82 7.93
C VAL A 150 -0.61 -0.26 8.82
N ASP A 151 -0.25 0.43 9.90
CA ASP A 151 -1.22 1.05 10.82
C ASP A 151 -2.09 2.08 10.10
N TYR A 152 -1.46 2.89 9.24
CA TYR A 152 -2.16 3.87 8.41
C TYR A 152 -3.16 3.19 7.46
N SER A 153 -2.76 2.10 6.81
CA SER A 153 -3.63 1.36 5.90
C SER A 153 -4.87 0.79 6.62
N ILE A 154 -4.69 0.26 7.84
CA ILE A 154 -5.77 -0.28 8.66
C ILE A 154 -6.71 0.83 9.12
N ARG A 155 -6.17 1.97 9.55
CA ARG A 155 -6.98 3.13 9.97
C ARG A 155 -7.87 3.64 8.83
N LEU A 156 -7.32 3.76 7.63
CA LEU A 156 -8.11 4.12 6.44
C LEU A 156 -9.19 3.07 6.14
N ALA A 157 -8.83 1.78 6.18
CA ALA A 157 -9.76 0.70 5.90
C ALA A 157 -10.92 0.62 6.89
N ARG A 158 -10.67 0.91 8.18
CA ARG A 158 -11.72 0.95 9.22
C ARG A 158 -12.86 1.91 8.90
N LYS A 159 -12.59 3.02 8.20
CA LYS A 159 -13.64 3.95 7.75
C LYS A 159 -14.51 3.37 6.63
N MET A 160 -13.92 2.56 5.76
CA MET A 160 -14.61 1.93 4.62
C MET A 160 -15.25 0.58 4.98
N GLN A 161 -14.76 -0.05 6.04
CA GLN A 161 -15.19 -1.37 6.52
C GLN A 161 -16.70 -1.51 6.79
N PRO A 162 -17.45 -0.48 7.27
CA PRO A 162 -18.90 -0.59 7.47
C PRO A 162 -19.70 -0.89 6.21
N TYR A 163 -19.15 -0.58 5.02
CA TYR A 163 -19.79 -0.82 3.73
C TYR A 163 -19.58 -2.24 3.19
N SER A 164 -18.56 -2.96 3.67
CA SER A 164 -18.31 -4.35 3.26
C SER A 164 -19.15 -5.31 4.11
N LYS A 165 -19.90 -6.21 3.47
CA LYS A 165 -20.67 -7.25 4.18
C LYS A 165 -19.76 -8.31 4.79
N THR A 166 -18.65 -8.61 4.13
CA THR A 166 -17.71 -9.68 4.51
C THR A 166 -16.78 -9.22 5.62
N TRP A 167 -16.30 -7.99 5.53
CA TRP A 167 -15.24 -7.50 6.41
C TRP A 167 -15.76 -6.65 7.58
N LYS A 168 -17.05 -6.32 7.64
CA LYS A 168 -17.62 -5.54 8.75
C LYS A 168 -17.43 -6.24 10.08
N GLY A 169 -16.76 -5.57 11.02
CA GLY A 169 -16.50 -6.06 12.38
C GLY A 169 -15.28 -6.96 12.53
N VAL A 170 -14.56 -7.28 11.46
CA VAL A 170 -13.31 -8.06 11.53
C VAL A 170 -12.17 -7.18 12.05
N ASP A 171 -11.36 -7.71 12.98
CA ASP A 171 -10.16 -6.97 13.40
C ASP A 171 -9.01 -7.19 12.41
N LEU A 172 -8.72 -6.15 11.62
CA LEU A 172 -7.65 -6.15 10.62
C LEU A 172 -6.24 -6.22 11.24
N GLN A 173 -6.09 -5.88 12.52
CA GLN A 173 -4.80 -5.97 13.21
C GLN A 173 -4.32 -7.42 13.34
N LEU A 174 -5.23 -8.39 13.46
CA LEU A 174 -4.90 -9.81 13.51
C LEU A 174 -4.32 -10.34 12.19
N ILE A 175 -4.65 -9.70 11.08
CA ILE A 175 -4.21 -10.08 9.72
C ILE A 175 -2.93 -9.34 9.33
N ALA A 176 -2.57 -8.27 10.06
CA ALA A 176 -1.45 -7.39 9.74
C ALA A 176 -0.07 -8.09 9.69
N ALA A 177 0.06 -9.26 10.33
CA ALA A 177 1.26 -10.08 10.28
C ALA A 177 1.57 -10.60 8.86
N ASP A 178 0.54 -10.88 8.05
CA ASP A 178 0.70 -11.28 6.64
C ASP A 178 0.32 -10.11 5.71
N GLN A 179 1.34 -9.49 5.14
CA GLN A 179 1.19 -8.35 4.23
C GLN A 179 0.38 -8.68 2.97
N LYS A 180 0.42 -9.92 2.48
CA LYS A 180 -0.36 -10.33 1.30
C LYS A 180 -1.84 -10.47 1.64
N ALA A 181 -2.13 -11.15 2.75
CA ALA A 181 -3.50 -11.30 3.23
C ALA A 181 -4.12 -9.94 3.55
N LEU A 182 -3.36 -9.05 4.20
CA LEU A 182 -3.81 -7.69 4.47
C LEU A 182 -4.10 -6.93 3.17
N GLY A 183 -3.21 -7.01 2.17
CA GLY A 183 -3.43 -6.38 0.86
C GLY A 183 -4.74 -6.80 0.20
N ILE A 184 -5.04 -8.11 0.20
CA ILE A 184 -6.28 -8.66 -0.36
C ILE A 184 -7.50 -8.12 0.41
N ALA A 185 -7.45 -8.14 1.74
CA ALA A 185 -8.53 -7.62 2.58
C ALA A 185 -8.80 -6.13 2.31
N LEU A 186 -7.73 -5.32 2.23
CA LEU A 186 -7.83 -3.88 1.95
C LEU A 186 -8.46 -3.60 0.58
N ASP A 187 -8.07 -4.37 -0.45
CA ASP A 187 -8.61 -4.19 -1.79
C ASP A 187 -10.09 -4.62 -1.89
N GLN A 188 -10.46 -5.70 -1.22
CA GLN A 188 -11.87 -6.12 -1.11
C GLN A 188 -12.72 -5.08 -0.37
N ILE A 189 -12.23 -4.54 0.75
CA ILE A 189 -12.94 -3.49 1.50
C ILE A 189 -13.14 -2.24 0.64
N ARG A 190 -12.11 -1.81 -0.10
CA ARG A 190 -12.21 -0.66 -1.01
C ARG A 190 -13.20 -0.91 -2.13
N HIS A 191 -13.15 -2.08 -2.75
CA HIS A 191 -14.07 -2.48 -3.80
C HIS A 191 -15.51 -2.48 -3.31
N ASP A 192 -15.78 -3.13 -2.17
CA ASP A 192 -17.11 -3.20 -1.58
C ASP A 192 -17.64 -1.82 -1.19
N ALA A 193 -16.78 -0.97 -0.63
CA ALA A 193 -17.13 0.41 -0.29
C ALA A 193 -17.45 1.22 -1.54
N TYR A 194 -16.65 1.10 -2.61
CA TYR A 194 -16.93 1.78 -3.88
C TYR A 194 -18.27 1.30 -4.48
N ALA A 195 -18.50 -0.01 -4.51
CA ALA A 195 -19.74 -0.61 -5.02
C ALA A 195 -20.97 -0.19 -4.19
N ALA A 196 -20.85 -0.14 -2.86
CA ALA A 196 -21.90 0.38 -1.98
C ALA A 196 -22.19 1.86 -2.27
N GLY A 197 -21.13 2.63 -2.56
CA GLY A 197 -21.22 4.01 -2.98
C GLY A 197 -21.98 4.19 -4.30
N GLU A 198 -21.76 3.33 -5.30
CA GLU A 198 -22.47 3.37 -6.59
C GLU A 198 -23.87 2.74 -6.57
N SER A 199 -24.19 1.96 -5.53
CA SER A 199 -25.45 1.24 -5.45
C SER A 199 -26.68 2.16 -5.57
N VAL A 200 -27.69 1.67 -6.30
CA VAL A 200 -29.00 2.32 -6.46
C VAL A 200 -30.01 1.77 -5.44
N GLU A 201 -29.61 0.79 -4.63
CA GLU A 201 -30.42 0.20 -3.58
C GLU A 201 -30.68 1.23 -2.47
N GLY A 202 -31.87 1.81 -2.45
CA GLY A 202 -32.27 2.86 -1.52
C GLY A 202 -32.68 4.18 -2.18
N MET A 203 -32.38 4.39 -3.47
CA MET A 203 -32.89 5.53 -4.21
C MET A 203 -34.38 5.38 -4.53
N LYS A 204 -35.16 6.44 -4.34
CA LYS A 204 -36.56 6.50 -4.77
C LYS A 204 -36.62 6.34 -6.31
N PRO A 205 -37.70 5.74 -6.84
CA PRO A 205 -37.92 5.72 -8.28
C PRO A 205 -37.81 7.13 -8.88
N PHE A 206 -37.17 7.23 -10.05
CA PHE A 206 -36.91 8.48 -10.80
C PHE A 206 -35.94 9.48 -10.16
N MET A 207 -35.37 9.16 -9.00
CA MET A 207 -34.23 9.92 -8.49
C MET A 207 -32.94 9.44 -9.14
N HIS A 208 -32.12 10.41 -9.54
CA HIS A 208 -30.81 10.19 -10.12
C HIS A 208 -29.78 10.96 -9.29
N ARG A 209 -28.63 10.33 -9.05
CA ARG A 209 -27.46 10.95 -8.47
C ARG A 209 -26.44 11.19 -9.58
N GLU A 210 -25.91 12.40 -9.61
CA GLU A 210 -24.80 12.78 -10.46
C GLU A 210 -23.49 12.21 -9.89
N ILE A 211 -22.69 11.61 -10.75
CA ILE A 211 -21.31 11.22 -10.52
C ILE A 211 -20.47 12.02 -11.50
N VAL A 212 -19.56 12.83 -10.97
CA VAL A 212 -18.61 13.60 -11.78
C VAL A 212 -17.26 12.90 -11.76
N GLU A 213 -16.90 12.32 -12.90
CA GLU A 213 -15.61 11.69 -13.14
C GLU A 213 -14.69 12.66 -13.88
N HIS A 214 -13.39 12.64 -13.60
CA HIS A 214 -12.40 13.46 -14.30
C HIS A 214 -11.54 12.53 -15.15
N GLY A 215 -11.62 12.70 -16.46
CA GLY A 215 -10.87 11.88 -17.41
C GLY A 215 -9.36 12.21 -17.42
N PRO A 216 -8.54 11.36 -18.04
CA PRO A 216 -7.07 11.53 -18.07
C PRO A 216 -6.62 12.85 -18.71
N GLY A 217 -7.44 13.42 -19.61
CA GLY A 217 -7.19 14.71 -20.27
C GLY A 217 -7.78 15.92 -19.55
N GLY A 218 -8.21 15.80 -18.29
CA GLY A 218 -8.77 16.91 -17.49
C GLY A 218 -10.21 17.30 -17.83
N HIS A 219 -10.85 16.62 -18.78
CA HIS A 219 -12.28 16.81 -19.07
C HIS A 219 -13.14 16.17 -17.98
N LYS A 220 -14.30 16.77 -17.71
CA LYS A 220 -15.28 16.26 -16.74
C LYS A 220 -16.32 15.43 -17.47
N VAL A 221 -16.49 14.18 -17.06
CA VAL A 221 -17.56 13.29 -17.50
C VAL A 221 -18.60 13.23 -16.40
N THR A 222 -19.82 13.68 -16.69
CA THR A 222 -20.94 13.59 -15.76
C THR A 222 -21.80 12.39 -16.12
N ARG A 223 -21.94 11.46 -15.18
CA ARG A 223 -22.75 10.25 -15.30
C ARG A 223 -23.87 10.29 -14.28
N PHE A 224 -25.08 9.93 -14.69
CA PHE A 224 -26.23 9.87 -13.78
C PHE A 224 -26.58 8.41 -13.50
N ILE A 225 -26.63 8.04 -12.22
CA ILE A 225 -27.10 6.74 -11.76
C ILE A 225 -28.42 6.89 -11.03
N GLY A 226 -29.41 6.07 -11.33
CA GLY A 226 -30.75 6.22 -10.77
C GLY A 226 -31.68 5.06 -11.12
N ARG A 227 -32.81 5.00 -10.43
CA ARG A 227 -33.78 3.91 -10.61
C ARG A 227 -34.90 4.34 -11.55
N GLY A 228 -34.80 3.92 -12.80
CA GLY A 228 -35.76 4.28 -13.85
C GLY A 228 -35.39 5.61 -14.51
N SER A 229 -35.15 5.57 -15.82
CA SER A 229 -34.90 6.76 -16.62
C SER A 229 -36.13 7.03 -17.50
N MET A 230 -36.37 8.29 -17.86
CA MET A 230 -37.43 8.65 -18.82
C MET A 230 -37.28 7.86 -20.13
N PHE A 231 -36.04 7.60 -20.57
CA PHE A 231 -35.77 6.78 -21.75
C PHE A 231 -36.19 5.31 -21.58
N LYS A 232 -36.09 4.76 -20.36
CA LYS A 232 -36.59 3.40 -20.07
C LYS A 232 -38.11 3.28 -20.17
N GLN A 233 -38.84 4.38 -19.94
CA GLN A 233 -40.29 4.43 -20.17
C GLN A 233 -40.65 4.58 -21.65
N MET A 234 -39.81 5.23 -22.44
CA MET A 234 -39.96 5.34 -23.90
C MET A 234 -39.50 4.09 -24.64
N THR A 235 -38.74 3.21 -23.98
CA THR A 235 -38.31 1.94 -24.55
C THR A 235 -39.52 1.01 -24.60
N ARG A 236 -39.80 0.44 -25.78
CA ARG A 236 -40.89 -0.53 -25.95
C ARG A 236 -40.70 -1.69 -24.97
N PRO A 237 -41.76 -2.17 -24.29
CA PRO A 237 -41.64 -3.32 -23.39
C PRO A 237 -41.06 -4.50 -24.16
N THR A 238 -39.98 -5.09 -23.63
CA THR A 238 -39.35 -6.27 -24.21
C THR A 238 -40.35 -7.41 -24.27
N ARG A 239 -40.78 -7.78 -25.48
CA ARG A 239 -41.53 -9.01 -25.70
C ARG A 239 -40.57 -10.18 -25.54
N ASN A 240 -40.62 -10.84 -24.41
CA ASN A 240 -39.97 -12.14 -24.23
C ASN A 240 -40.72 -13.14 -25.11
N VAL A 241 -40.09 -13.62 -26.18
CA VAL A 241 -40.65 -14.67 -27.03
C VAL A 241 -40.44 -15.99 -26.31
N SER A 242 -41.47 -16.50 -25.65
CA SER A 242 -41.41 -17.75 -24.89
C SER A 242 -41.31 -19.01 -25.76
N TYR A 243 -41.52 -18.89 -27.08
CA TYR A 243 -41.48 -20.03 -28.00
C TYR A 243 -41.12 -19.59 -29.42
N ILE A 244 -40.01 -20.10 -29.95
CA ILE A 244 -39.63 -20.02 -31.37
C ILE A 244 -39.63 -21.45 -31.89
N GLY A 245 -40.76 -21.90 -32.43
CA GLY A 245 -40.88 -23.22 -33.05
C GLY A 245 -41.75 -23.17 -34.29
N THR A 246 -41.34 -23.87 -35.34
CA THR A 246 -42.08 -24.01 -36.60
C THR A 246 -43.30 -24.92 -36.38
N ARG A 247 -44.49 -24.44 -36.74
CA ARG A 247 -45.71 -25.27 -36.77
C ARG A 247 -45.56 -26.29 -37.91
N ALA A 248 -45.00 -27.47 -37.62
CA ALA A 248 -45.13 -28.63 -38.49
C ALA A 248 -46.45 -29.34 -38.16
N SER A 249 -47.36 -29.34 -39.14
CA SER A 249 -48.45 -30.30 -39.35
C SER A 249 -49.39 -30.61 -38.16
N GLN A 250 -50.50 -29.88 -38.05
CA GLN A 250 -51.75 -30.51 -37.63
C GLN A 250 -52.41 -31.09 -38.88
N GLN A 251 -52.22 -32.39 -39.09
CA GLN A 251 -52.98 -33.16 -40.06
C GLN A 251 -54.43 -33.31 -39.60
N ILE A 252 -55.29 -33.08 -40.56
CA ILE A 252 -56.72 -33.36 -40.63
C ILE A 252 -57.05 -34.76 -40.10
N ARG A 253 -58.07 -34.85 -39.25
CA ARG A 253 -58.98 -36.00 -39.16
C ARG A 253 -60.40 -35.48 -38.98
#